data_AF-A0A455UIV3-F1
#
_entry.id   AF-A0A455UIV3-F1
#
_cell.length_a   1.000
_cell.length_b   1.000
_cell.length_c   1.000
_cell.angle_alpha   90.00
_cell.angle_beta   90.00
_cell.angle_gamma   90.00
#
_symmetry.space_group_name_H-M   'P 1'
#
loop_
_entity.id
_entity.type
_entity.pdbx_description
1 polymer ?
#
loop_
_entity_poly.entity_id
_entity_poly.type
_entity_poly.pdbx_seq_one_letter_code
_entity_poly.pdbx_strand_id
1 'polypeptide(L)'
;MGGLGFMGYLSLLSETLYGSWNPVWANVVLGLISAVVDNIPVMFAVLSMAPDMSEGNWLLVTLTAGVGGSLLSMGSAAGVALMGQARGIYTFAVHLRWMPAILLGYAASIATHLWINASMF
;
A
#
# COMPACT_ATOMS: atom_id res chain seq x y z
N MET A 1 -13.99 17.64 7.73
CA MET A 1 -12.96 18.04 8.72
C MET A 1 -12.03 16.89 9.15
N GLY A 2 -12.42 15.60 9.13
CA GLY A 2 -11.51 14.50 9.49
C GLY A 2 -10.43 14.15 8.45
N GLY A 3 -10.75 14.23 7.15
CA GLY A 3 -9.82 13.84 6.07
C GLY A 3 -8.57 14.72 5.96
N LEU A 4 -8.68 16.03 6.25
CA LEU A 4 -7.53 16.94 6.23
C LEU A 4 -6.52 16.65 7.34
N GLY A 5 -7.02 16.35 8.56
CA GLY A 5 -6.15 15.95 9.66
C GLY A 5 -5.42 14.64 9.36
N PHE A 6 -6.15 13.66 8.81
CA PHE A 6 -5.59 12.38 8.41
C PHE A 6 -4.56 12.50 7.26
N MET A 7 -4.82 13.34 6.25
CA MET A 7 -3.83 13.66 5.22
C MET A 7 -2.59 14.34 5.81
N GLY A 8 -2.75 15.25 6.77
CA GLY A 8 -1.62 15.88 7.47
C GLY A 8 -0.72 14.86 8.18
N TYR A 9 -1.31 13.85 8.84
CA TYR A 9 -0.54 12.76 9.46
C TYR A 9 0.17 11.87 8.44
N LEU A 10 -0.45 11.60 7.28
CA LEU A 10 0.20 10.85 6.20
C LEU A 10 1.36 11.62 5.57
N SER A 11 1.24 12.94 5.41
CA SER A 11 2.34 13.78 4.95
C SER A 11 3.51 13.75 5.93
N LEU A 12 3.24 13.91 7.24
CA LEU A 12 4.28 13.82 8.28
C LEU A 12 4.97 12.44 8.30
N LEU A 13 4.18 11.37 8.16
CA LEU A 13 4.71 10.00 8.11
C LEU A 13 5.57 9.80 6.85
N SER A 14 5.12 10.29 5.70
CA SER A 14 5.89 10.23 4.45
C SER A 14 7.21 10.99 4.57
N GLU A 15 7.21 12.19 5.15
CA GLU A 15 8.41 12.99 5.38
C GLU A 15 9.42 12.28 6.28
N THR A 16 8.93 11.64 7.35
CA THR A 16 9.77 10.87 8.26
C THR A 16 10.40 9.66 7.55
N LEU A 17 9.61 8.94 6.76
CA LEU A 17 10.05 7.75 6.04
C LEU A 17 11.07 8.09 4.96
N TYR A 18 10.74 8.97 4.01
CA TYR A 18 11.64 9.27 2.90
C TYR A 18 12.80 10.22 3.28
N GLY A 19 12.73 10.91 4.41
CA GLY A 19 13.83 11.76 4.89
C GLY A 19 14.99 11.00 5.52
N SER A 20 14.76 9.77 6.01
CA SER A 20 15.78 9.02 6.76
C SER A 20 15.88 7.53 6.43
N TRP A 21 14.89 6.96 5.73
CA TRP A 21 14.89 5.54 5.38
C TRP A 21 15.32 5.32 3.93
N ASN A 22 15.73 4.09 3.64
CA ASN A 22 15.87 3.64 2.26
C ASN A 22 14.49 3.69 1.56
N PRO A 23 14.37 4.31 0.37
CA PRO A 23 13.11 4.44 -0.35
C PRO A 23 12.39 3.11 -0.60
N VAL A 24 13.13 2.00 -0.81
CA VAL A 24 12.54 0.68 -0.98
C VAL A 24 11.74 0.27 0.25
N TRP A 25 12.32 0.43 1.45
CA TRP A 25 11.64 0.09 2.70
C TRP A 25 10.51 1.07 3.01
N ALA A 26 10.68 2.35 2.72
CA ALA A 26 9.62 3.35 2.84
C ALA A 26 8.39 2.98 1.98
N ASN A 27 8.63 2.60 0.72
CA ASN A 27 7.59 2.21 -0.24
C ASN A 27 6.82 0.94 0.21
N VAL A 28 7.53 -0.04 0.76
CA VAL A 28 6.91 -1.27 1.28
C VAL A 28 6.04 -0.96 2.51
N VAL A 29 6.56 -0.19 3.48
CA VAL A 29 5.79 0.17 4.68
C VAL A 29 4.56 1.01 4.33
N LEU A 30 4.69 1.97 3.41
CA LEU A 30 3.56 2.76 2.94
C LEU A 30 2.50 1.91 2.23
N GLY A 31 2.92 0.91 1.45
CA GLY A 31 1.98 -0.04 0.86
C GLY A 31 1.22 -0.86 1.92
N LEU A 32 1.88 -1.28 2.99
CA LEU A 32 1.19 -1.95 4.11
C LEU A 32 0.22 -1.00 4.82
N ILE A 33 0.60 0.26 5.03
CA ILE A 33 -0.28 1.29 5.58
C ILE A 33 -1.49 1.49 4.65
N SER A 34 -1.30 1.37 3.33
CA SER A 34 -2.38 1.42 2.36
C SER A 34 -3.42 0.30 2.49
N ALA A 35 -3.15 -0.75 3.27
CA ALA A 35 -4.15 -1.78 3.59
C ALA A 35 -5.24 -1.27 4.55
N VAL A 36 -4.86 -0.31 5.40
CA VAL A 36 -5.73 0.33 6.40
C VAL A 36 -6.25 1.66 5.86
N VAL A 37 -5.41 2.33 5.10
CA VAL A 37 -5.62 3.66 4.55
C VAL A 37 -5.81 3.55 3.05
N ASP A 38 -6.88 4.10 2.49
CA ASP A 38 -7.08 4.03 1.03
C ASP A 38 -5.83 4.52 0.26
N ASN A 39 -5.59 3.95 -0.93
CA ASN A 39 -4.38 4.23 -1.70
C ASN A 39 -4.33 5.67 -2.24
N ILE A 40 -5.49 6.31 -2.44
CA ILE A 40 -5.60 7.69 -2.92
C ILE A 40 -4.93 8.69 -1.97
N PRO A 41 -5.31 8.79 -0.68
CA PRO A 41 -4.67 9.73 0.24
C PRO A 41 -3.20 9.39 0.52
N VAL A 42 -2.81 8.11 0.48
CA VAL A 42 -1.39 7.70 0.62
C VAL A 42 -0.57 8.24 -0.55
N MET A 43 -0.98 7.96 -1.78
CA MET A 43 -0.25 8.42 -2.97
C MET A 43 -0.27 9.94 -3.08
N PHE A 44 -1.35 10.61 -2.68
CA PHE A 44 -1.41 12.06 -2.64
C PHE A 44 -0.35 12.66 -1.70
N ALA A 45 -0.14 12.08 -0.52
CA ALA A 45 0.89 12.54 0.42
C ALA A 45 2.30 12.39 -0.16
N VAL A 46 2.60 11.24 -0.78
CA VAL A 46 3.91 10.99 -1.41
C VAL A 46 4.15 11.93 -2.60
N LEU A 47 3.15 12.10 -3.48
CA LEU A 47 3.24 13.00 -4.63
C LEU A 47 3.39 14.48 -4.22
N SER A 48 2.69 14.91 -3.17
CA SER A 48 2.77 16.29 -2.67
C SER A 48 4.14 16.63 -2.08
N MET A 49 4.78 15.63 -1.48
CA MET A 49 6.12 15.77 -0.93
C MET A 49 7.21 15.72 -2.01
N ALA A 50 6.92 15.07 -3.15
CA ALA A 50 7.83 14.92 -4.29
C ALA A 50 9.27 14.54 -3.88
N PRO A 51 9.46 13.45 -3.11
CA PRO A 51 10.80 13.01 -2.71
C PRO A 51 11.65 12.64 -3.94
N ASP A 52 12.94 12.92 -3.85
CA ASP A 52 13.91 12.50 -4.86
C ASP A 52 14.17 10.99 -4.74
N MET A 53 13.57 10.21 -5.63
CA MET A 53 13.73 8.76 -5.68
C MET A 53 13.78 8.28 -7.14
N SER A 54 14.49 7.18 -7.38
CA SER A 54 14.62 6.58 -8.71
C SER A 54 13.27 6.11 -9.27
N GLU A 55 13.21 5.97 -10.60
CA GLU A 55 11.99 5.53 -11.29
C GLU A 55 11.53 4.14 -10.80
N GLY A 56 12.47 3.24 -10.48
CA GLY A 56 12.17 1.95 -9.88
C GLY A 56 11.41 2.08 -8.54
N ASN A 57 11.73 3.08 -7.73
CA ASN A 57 11.05 3.37 -6.47
C ASN A 57 9.66 4.00 -6.69
N TRP A 58 9.47 4.84 -7.70
CA TRP A 58 8.15 5.37 -8.07
C TRP A 58 7.19 4.27 -8.55
N LEU A 59 7.70 3.32 -9.33
CA LEU A 59 6.93 2.16 -9.72
C LEU A 59 6.66 1.24 -8.51
N LEU A 60 7.64 1.09 -7.61
CA LEU A 60 7.49 0.28 -6.41
C LEU A 60 6.40 0.82 -5.49
N VAL A 61 6.37 2.12 -5.19
CA VAL A 61 5.31 2.69 -4.32
C VAL A 61 3.93 2.56 -4.94
N THR A 62 3.83 2.72 -6.26
CA THR A 62 2.56 2.54 -6.99
C THR A 62 2.09 1.09 -6.88
N LEU A 63 3.00 0.12 -7.07
CA LEU A 63 2.71 -1.30 -6.90
C LEU A 63 2.33 -1.64 -5.46
N THR A 64 3.10 -1.19 -4.47
CA THR A 64 2.90 -1.54 -3.07
C THR A 64 1.64 -0.89 -2.50
N ALA A 65 1.30 0.34 -2.89
CA ALA A 65 0.02 0.96 -2.52
C ALA A 65 -1.16 0.27 -3.22
N GLY A 66 -1.01 -0.09 -4.50
CA GLY A 66 -2.05 -0.80 -5.26
C GLY A 66 -2.35 -2.20 -4.72
N VAL A 67 -1.32 -3.01 -4.47
CA VAL A 67 -1.46 -4.37 -3.94
C VAL A 67 -1.75 -4.35 -2.44
N GLY A 68 -1.17 -3.41 -1.69
CA GLY A 68 -1.32 -3.30 -0.23
C GLY A 68 -2.77 -3.16 0.23
N GLY A 69 -3.60 -2.41 -0.49
CA GLY A 69 -5.04 -2.29 -0.23
C GLY A 69 -5.80 -3.62 -0.19
N SER A 70 -5.28 -4.68 -0.82
CA SER A 70 -5.88 -6.01 -0.83
C SER A 70 -5.66 -6.82 0.45
N LEU A 71 -4.70 -6.44 1.31
CA LEU A 71 -4.26 -7.24 2.47
C LEU A 71 -5.33 -7.41 3.57
N LEU A 72 -6.20 -6.42 3.75
CA LEU A 72 -7.26 -6.46 4.77
C LEU A 72 -8.66 -6.56 4.19
N SER A 73 -8.83 -6.49 2.87
CA SER A 73 -10.11 -6.45 2.13
C SER A 73 -11.10 -5.33 2.52
N MET A 74 -10.96 -4.71 3.70
CA MET A 74 -11.63 -3.46 4.09
C MET A 74 -11.05 -2.23 3.37
N GLY A 75 -9.76 -2.25 3.01
CA GLY A 75 -9.08 -1.15 2.32
C GLY A 75 -9.38 -1.05 0.82
N SER A 76 -10.21 -1.94 0.25
CA SER A 76 -10.54 -1.92 -1.18
C SER A 76 -12.05 -2.03 -1.39
N ALA A 77 -12.61 -1.11 -2.18
CA ALA A 77 -14.03 -1.10 -2.56
C ALA A 77 -14.49 -2.43 -3.18
N ALA A 78 -13.61 -3.12 -3.91
CA ALA A 78 -13.88 -4.44 -4.48
C ALA A 78 -14.04 -5.52 -3.39
N GLY A 79 -13.23 -5.47 -2.34
CA GLY A 79 -13.31 -6.39 -1.19
C GLY A 79 -14.60 -6.22 -0.39
N VAL A 80 -14.97 -4.97 -0.11
CA VAL A 80 -16.23 -4.63 0.57
C VAL A 80 -17.44 -5.01 -0.28
N ALA A 81 -17.39 -4.76 -1.60
CA ALA A 81 -18.45 -5.16 -2.53
C ALA A 81 -18.63 -6.68 -2.57
N LEU A 82 -17.54 -7.44 -2.65
CA LEU A 82 -17.58 -8.91 -2.65
C LEU A 82 -18.17 -9.46 -1.34
N MET A 83 -17.76 -8.93 -0.18
CA MET A 83 -18.36 -9.31 1.11
C MET A 83 -19.86 -8.96 1.19
N GLY A 84 -20.27 -7.85 0.56
CA GLY A 84 -21.65 -7.43 0.49
C GLY A 84 -22.53 -8.33 -0.38
N GLN A 85 -21.98 -8.88 -1.46
CA GLN A 85 -22.66 -9.79 -2.40
C GLN A 85 -22.64 -11.26 -1.93
N ALA A 86 -21.51 -11.74 -1.41
CA ALA A 86 -21.30 -13.12 -0.98
C ALA A 86 -21.59 -13.31 0.51
N ARG A 87 -22.76 -12.82 0.97
CA ARG A 87 -23.15 -12.86 2.39
C ARG A 87 -23.14 -14.30 2.91
N GLY A 88 -22.38 -14.52 3.97
CA GLY A 88 -22.26 -15.83 4.64
C GLY A 88 -21.17 -16.76 4.07
N ILE A 89 -20.63 -16.47 2.88
CA ILE A 89 -19.55 -17.26 2.25
C ILE A 89 -18.21 -16.54 2.39
N TYR A 90 -18.18 -15.23 2.14
CA TYR A 90 -16.98 -14.42 2.20
C TYR A 90 -17.11 -13.32 3.25
N THR A 91 -16.42 -13.49 4.37
CA THR A 91 -16.41 -12.55 5.50
C THR A 91 -14.99 -12.04 5.77
N PHE A 92 -14.86 -10.95 6.51
CA PHE A 92 -13.57 -10.41 6.93
C PHE A 92 -12.71 -11.47 7.67
N ALA A 93 -13.32 -12.29 8.53
CA ALA A 93 -12.61 -13.36 9.24
C ALA A 93 -12.09 -14.46 8.29
N VAL A 94 -12.88 -14.80 7.26
CA VAL A 94 -12.44 -15.76 6.22
C VAL A 94 -11.30 -15.15 5.41
N HIS A 95 -11.38 -13.87 5.04
CA HIS A 95 -10.29 -13.19 4.36
C HIS A 95 -9.00 -13.17 5.21
N LEU A 96 -9.12 -12.85 6.50
CA LEU A 96 -7.99 -12.81 7.42
C LEU A 96 -7.33 -14.20 7.60
N ARG A 97 -8.09 -15.28 7.48
CA ARG A 97 -7.52 -16.64 7.44
C ARG A 97 -6.58 -16.86 6.25
N TRP A 98 -6.83 -16.19 5.12
CA TRP A 98 -5.99 -16.24 3.92
C TRP A 98 -4.88 -15.20 3.94
N MET A 99 -4.82 -14.33 4.95
CA MET A 99 -3.85 -13.24 5.03
C MET A 99 -2.38 -13.69 4.88
N PRO A 100 -1.93 -14.88 5.36
CA PRO A 100 -0.58 -15.36 5.08
C PRO A 100 -0.30 -15.55 3.58
N ALA A 101 -1.26 -16.10 2.83
CA ALA A 101 -1.12 -16.28 1.39
C ALA A 101 -1.14 -14.94 0.65
N ILE A 102 -1.94 -13.97 1.11
CA ILE A 102 -2.01 -12.63 0.53
C ILE A 102 -0.71 -11.85 0.82
N LEU A 103 -0.17 -11.96 2.04
CA LEU A 103 1.14 -11.41 2.40
C LEU A 103 2.26 -12.03 1.57
N LEU A 104 2.21 -13.33 1.30
CA LEU A 104 3.15 -13.97 0.39
C LEU A 104 3.03 -13.40 -1.03
N GLY A 105 1.83 -13.16 -1.53
CA GLY A 105 1.60 -12.49 -2.81
C GLY A 105 2.17 -11.07 -2.84
N TYR A 106 2.01 -10.32 -1.75
CA TYR A 106 2.57 -8.98 -1.59
C TYR A 106 4.11 -9.00 -1.57
N ALA A 107 4.72 -9.91 -0.82
CA ALA A 107 6.17 -10.08 -0.81
C ALA A 107 6.69 -10.53 -2.19
N ALA A 108 5.98 -11.44 -2.86
CA ALA A 108 6.33 -11.92 -4.19
C ALA A 108 6.23 -10.81 -5.25
N SER A 109 5.24 -9.92 -5.17
CA SER A 109 5.12 -8.80 -6.10
C SER A 109 6.28 -7.81 -5.94
N ILE A 110 6.68 -7.50 -4.70
CA ILE A 110 7.86 -6.69 -4.41
C ILE A 110 9.12 -7.35 -4.95
N ALA A 111 9.35 -8.62 -4.62
CA ALA A 111 10.54 -9.34 -5.06
C ALA A 111 10.64 -9.39 -6.59
N THR A 112 9.51 -9.66 -7.26
CA THR A 112 9.42 -9.68 -8.73
C THR A 112 9.70 -8.29 -9.31
N HIS A 113 9.16 -7.23 -8.71
CA HIS A 113 9.42 -5.85 -9.13
C HIS A 113 10.89 -5.48 -9.02
N LEU A 114 11.52 -5.77 -7.88
CA LEU A 114 12.94 -5.53 -7.66
C LEU A 114 13.81 -6.32 -8.65
N TRP A 115 13.40 -7.54 -9.01
CA TRP A 115 14.15 -8.37 -9.95
C TRP A 115 14.03 -7.89 -11.38
N ILE A 116 12.81 -7.62 -11.86
CA ILE A 116 12.57 -7.18 -13.24
C ILE A 116 13.10 -5.76 -13.48
N ASN A 117 12.92 -4.87 -12.51
CA ASN A 117 13.29 -3.46 -12.63
C ASN A 117 14.63 -3.14 -11.96
N ALA A 118 15.49 -4.13 -11.72
CA ALA A 118 16.76 -3.96 -11.02
C ALA A 118 17.65 -2.84 -11.60
N SER A 119 17.58 -2.58 -12.91
CA SER A 119 18.32 -1.51 -13.59
C SER A 119 17.78 -0.10 -13.36
N MET A 120 16.59 0.03 -12.75
CA MET A 120 15.90 1.31 -12.54
C MET A 120 16.05 1.84 -11.10
N PHE A 121 16.80 1.13 -10.25
CA PHE A 121 16.98 1.45 -8.83
C PHE A 121 18.25 2.24 -8.55
#